data_AF-A0A8R2FEH3-F1
#
_entry.id   AF-A0A8R2FEH3-F1
#
_cell.length_a   1.000
_cell.length_b   1.000
_cell.length_c   1.000
_cell.angle_alpha   90.00
_cell.angle_beta   90.00
_cell.angle_gamma   90.00
#
_symmetry.space_group_name_H-M   'P 1'
#
loop_
_entity.id
_entity.type
_entity.pdbx_description
1 polymer ?
#
loop_
_entity_poly.entity_id
_entity_poly.type
_entity_poly.pdbx_seq_one_letter_code
_entity_poly.pdbx_strand_id
1 'polypeptide(L)'
;MGVGADGHFCGNLPGTTAFEDRTCRVPVSARPDLADILLKEVGGRTEWLPDHYVTLGPASVMAAKKLVLLVNGSHKADILRRIVSGPVESGVPASILMLHPDLLIIADREAAALLP
;
A
#
# COMPACT_ATOMS: atom_id res chain seq x y z
N MET A 1 8.75 3.16 -4.11
CA MET A 1 7.32 3.32 -3.75
C MET A 1 7.20 3.63 -2.27
N GLY A 2 6.07 4.18 -1.83
CA GLY A 2 5.78 4.41 -0.40
C GLY A 2 4.80 3.38 0.16
N VAL A 3 4.48 3.50 1.45
CA VAL A 3 3.49 2.67 2.15
C VAL A 3 2.52 3.51 2.97
N GLY A 4 1.25 3.15 2.94
CA GLY A 4 0.19 3.71 3.78
C GLY A 4 0.36 3.38 5.25
N ALA A 5 -0.25 4.18 6.14
CA ALA A 5 -0.28 3.86 7.58
C ALA A 5 -1.13 2.60 7.88
N ASP A 6 -2.00 2.22 6.94
CA ASP A 6 -2.82 1.02 6.89
C ASP A 6 -2.17 -0.13 6.10
N GLY A 7 -0.95 0.06 5.59
CA GLY A 7 -0.19 -0.97 4.87
C GLY A 7 -0.51 -1.07 3.39
N HIS A 8 -1.27 -0.12 2.82
CA HIS A 8 -1.45 -0.09 1.38
C HIS A 8 -0.16 0.29 0.65
N PHE A 9 -0.03 -0.15 -0.60
CA PHE A 9 0.99 0.31 -1.55
C PHE A 9 0.36 0.43 -2.93
N CYS A 10 0.78 1.42 -3.72
CA CYS A 10 0.03 1.83 -4.91
C CYS A 10 -1.45 2.08 -4.54
N GLY A 11 -2.41 1.53 -5.29
CA GLY A 11 -3.83 1.53 -4.93
C GLY A 11 -4.33 0.21 -4.33
N ASN A 12 -3.45 -0.60 -3.75
CA ASN A 12 -3.79 -1.89 -3.13
C ASN A 12 -4.15 -1.68 -1.66
N LEU A 13 -5.43 -1.44 -1.37
CA LEU A 13 -5.94 -1.11 -0.04
C LEU A 13 -6.39 -2.37 0.73
N PRO A 14 -6.33 -2.35 2.08
CA PRO A 14 -6.92 -3.39 2.91
C PRO A 14 -8.41 -3.62 2.55
N GLY A 15 -8.81 -4.88 2.46
CA GLY A 15 -10.19 -5.30 2.17
C GLY A 15 -10.60 -5.25 0.69
N THR A 16 -9.77 -4.71 -0.20
CA THR A 16 -10.03 -4.69 -1.66
C THR A 16 -8.93 -5.34 -2.49
N THR A 17 -7.81 -5.70 -1.86
CA THR A 17 -6.65 -6.29 -2.53
C THR A 17 -6.76 -7.80 -2.62
N ALA A 18 -6.67 -8.37 -3.83
CA ALA A 18 -6.32 -9.77 -4.05
C ALA A 18 -4.86 -9.87 -4.54
N PHE A 19 -4.09 -10.84 -4.02
CA PHE A 19 -2.64 -10.89 -4.28
C PHE A 19 -2.28 -11.33 -5.70
N GLU A 20 -3.17 -12.06 -6.34
CA GLU A 20 -3.10 -12.48 -7.73
C GLU A 20 -3.38 -11.34 -8.73
N ASP A 21 -3.89 -10.19 -8.26
CA ASP A 21 -4.26 -9.10 -9.13
C ASP A 21 -3.08 -8.55 -9.91
N ARG A 22 -3.28 -8.42 -11.23
CA ARG A 22 -2.38 -7.67 -12.10
C ARG A 22 -2.81 -6.20 -12.14
N THR A 23 -2.41 -5.46 -13.17
CA THR A 23 -2.94 -4.12 -13.39
C THR A 23 -4.46 -4.20 -13.52
N CYS A 24 -5.18 -3.54 -12.61
CA CYS A 24 -6.63 -3.68 -12.48
C CYS A 24 -7.30 -2.32 -12.29
N ARG A 25 -8.59 -2.27 -12.65
CA ARG A 25 -9.51 -1.17 -12.35
C ARG A 25 -10.20 -1.45 -11.02
N VAL A 26 -10.15 -0.50 -10.10
CA VAL A 26 -10.84 -0.58 -8.81
C VAL A 26 -11.97 0.44 -8.79
N PRO A 27 -13.25 0.01 -8.72
CA PRO A 27 -14.36 0.93 -8.63
C PRO A 27 -14.41 1.59 -7.25
N VAL A 28 -14.83 2.86 -7.18
CA VAL A 28 -14.98 3.58 -5.89
C VAL A 28 -16.00 2.90 -4.99
N SER A 29 -16.98 2.20 -5.56
CA SER A 29 -17.95 1.41 -4.80
C SER A 29 -17.38 0.13 -4.17
N ALA A 30 -16.11 -0.22 -4.41
CA ALA A 30 -15.49 -1.43 -3.85
C ALA A 30 -15.41 -1.38 -2.31
N ARG A 31 -15.36 -0.19 -1.72
CA ARG A 31 -15.29 0.00 -0.27
C ARG A 31 -15.98 1.32 0.12
N PRO A 32 -16.75 1.37 1.24
CA PRO A 32 -17.56 2.55 1.58
C PRO A 32 -16.79 3.87 1.75
N ASP A 33 -15.56 3.83 2.26
CA ASP A 33 -14.72 5.00 2.54
C ASP A 33 -13.75 5.34 1.39
N LEU A 34 -13.79 4.62 0.27
CA LEU A 34 -12.86 4.82 -0.83
C LEU A 34 -13.04 6.19 -1.51
N ALA A 35 -14.28 6.69 -1.55
CA ALA A 35 -14.57 8.04 -2.03
C ALA A 35 -13.85 9.11 -1.18
N ASP A 36 -13.86 8.97 0.15
CA ASP A 36 -13.20 9.90 1.06
C ASP A 36 -11.67 9.83 0.95
N ILE A 37 -11.13 8.64 0.70
CA ILE A 37 -9.70 8.44 0.44
C ILE A 37 -9.30 9.16 -0.85
N LEU A 38 -10.01 8.90 -1.96
CA LEU A 38 -9.70 9.50 -3.26
C LEU A 38 -9.92 11.01 -3.28
N LEU A 39 -10.88 11.51 -2.51
CA LEU A 39 -11.11 12.95 -2.36
C LEU A 39 -9.85 13.67 -1.85
N LYS A 40 -9.08 13.04 -0.95
CA LYS A 40 -7.81 13.59 -0.46
C LYS A 40 -6.75 13.62 -1.57
N GLU A 41 -6.70 12.58 -2.40
CA GLU A 41 -5.76 12.49 -3.53
C GLU A 41 -6.01 13.57 -4.60
N VAL A 42 -7.27 13.98 -4.79
CA VAL A 42 -7.65 15.07 -5.71
C VAL A 42 -7.72 16.44 -5.03
N GLY A 43 -7.16 16.58 -3.83
CA GLY A 43 -7.05 17.85 -3.12
C GLY A 43 -8.38 18.43 -2.64
N GLY A 44 -9.35 17.57 -2.31
CA GLY A 44 -10.65 17.97 -1.77
C GLY A 44 -11.69 18.39 -2.81
N ARG A 45 -11.40 18.25 -4.11
CA ARG A 45 -12.26 18.68 -5.21
C ARG A 45 -13.23 17.58 -5.59
N THR A 46 -14.48 17.70 -5.14
CA THR A 46 -15.52 16.69 -5.39
C THR A 46 -15.84 16.54 -6.88
N GLU A 47 -15.68 17.60 -7.67
CA GLU A 47 -15.82 17.60 -9.12
C GLU A 47 -14.76 16.75 -9.84
N TRP A 48 -13.66 16.41 -9.17
CA TRP A 48 -12.57 15.58 -9.70
C TRP A 48 -12.60 14.15 -9.17
N LEU A 49 -13.58 13.81 -8.33
CA LEU A 49 -13.71 12.47 -7.79
C LEU A 49 -14.11 11.50 -8.92
N PRO A 50 -13.25 10.53 -9.27
CA PRO A 50 -13.58 9.57 -10.33
C PRO A 50 -14.52 8.49 -9.79
N ASP A 51 -15.16 7.74 -10.68
CA ASP A 51 -15.93 6.53 -10.35
C ASP A 51 -15.05 5.29 -10.14
N HIS A 52 -13.78 5.37 -10.54
CA HIS A 52 -12.78 4.32 -10.37
C HIS A 52 -11.33 4.86 -10.44
N TYR A 53 -10.37 4.04 -10.05
CA TYR A 53 -8.96 4.24 -10.36
C TYR A 53 -8.33 2.98 -10.96
N VAL A 54 -7.12 3.12 -11.50
CA VAL A 54 -6.31 2.00 -11.99
C VAL A 54 -5.06 1.90 -11.14
N THR A 55 -4.70 0.68 -10.73
CA THR A 55 -3.50 0.41 -9.95
C THR A 55 -2.72 -0.76 -10.54
N LEU A 56 -1.42 -0.79 -10.28
CA LEU A 56 -0.64 -2.01 -10.39
C LEU A 56 -1.01 -2.91 -9.21
N GLY A 57 -1.72 -4.01 -9.49
CA GLY A 57 -2.01 -5.03 -8.49
C GLY A 57 -0.74 -5.70 -7.96
N PRO A 58 -0.85 -6.46 -6.85
CA PRO A 58 0.31 -7.05 -6.18
C PRO A 58 1.13 -7.95 -7.12
N ALA A 59 0.50 -8.79 -7.95
CA ALA A 59 1.22 -9.64 -8.88
C ALA A 59 2.00 -8.85 -9.96
N SER A 60 1.52 -7.67 -10.35
CA SER A 60 2.27 -6.78 -11.26
C SER A 60 3.46 -6.12 -10.56
N VAL A 61 3.29 -5.70 -9.31
CA VAL A 61 4.38 -5.12 -8.51
C VAL A 61 5.45 -6.17 -8.21
N MET A 62 5.04 -7.37 -7.82
CA MET A 62 5.95 -8.49 -7.50
C MET A 62 6.69 -9.04 -8.73
N ALA A 63 6.28 -8.68 -9.95
CA ALA A 63 6.99 -9.01 -11.18
C ALA A 63 8.16 -8.05 -11.48
N ALA A 64 8.33 -6.98 -10.71
CA ALA A 64 9.48 -6.10 -10.83
C ALA A 64 10.77 -6.88 -10.56
N LYS A 65 11.89 -6.48 -11.17
CA LYS A 65 13.20 -7.12 -10.88
C LYS A 65 13.72 -6.75 -9.49
N LYS A 66 13.39 -5.54 -9.02
CA LYS A 66 13.82 -4.95 -7.75
C LYS A 66 12.73 -4.06 -7.20
N LEU A 67 12.55 -4.08 -5.89
CA LEU A 67 11.65 -3.19 -5.18
C LEU A 67 12.43 -2.28 -4.24
N VAL A 68 12.08 -0.99 -4.25
CA VAL A 68 12.58 -0.01 -3.28
C VAL A 68 11.39 0.60 -2.56
N LEU A 69 11.28 0.37 -1.26
CA LEU A 69 10.24 0.90 -0.39
C LEU A 69 10.83 2.02 0.48
N LEU A 70 10.25 3.22 0.39
CA LEU A 70 10.65 4.39 1.18
C LEU A 70 9.62 4.62 2.29
N VAL A 71 10.07 4.72 3.53
CA VAL A 71 9.19 4.86 4.70
C VAL A 71 9.72 5.99 5.60
N ASN A 72 8.85 6.94 5.96
CA ASN A 72 9.26 8.15 6.67
C ASN A 72 8.22 8.55 7.73
N GLY A 73 8.71 8.94 8.90
CA GLY A 73 7.94 9.46 10.01
C GLY A 73 7.40 8.41 10.97
N SER A 74 7.31 8.80 12.25
CA SER A 74 6.81 7.97 13.36
C SER A 74 5.42 7.35 13.13
N HIS A 75 4.53 8.02 12.41
CA HIS A 75 3.20 7.52 12.04
C HIS A 75 3.22 6.27 11.14
N LYS A 76 4.40 5.84 10.66
CA LYS A 76 4.61 4.59 9.91
C LYS A 76 5.24 3.47 10.75
N ALA A 77 5.63 3.72 12.00
CA ALA A 77 6.43 2.77 12.77
C ALA A 77 5.69 1.45 13.05
N ASP A 78 4.42 1.52 13.45
CA ASP A 78 3.62 0.33 13.72
C ASP A 78 3.41 -0.51 12.46
N ILE A 79 3.02 0.14 11.36
CA ILE A 79 2.74 -0.57 10.12
C ILE A 79 4.01 -1.17 9.52
N LEU A 80 5.16 -0.49 9.62
CA LEU A 80 6.43 -1.02 9.16
C LEU A 80 6.82 -2.27 9.97
N ARG A 81 6.65 -2.25 11.29
CA ARG A 81 6.85 -3.45 12.13
C ARG A 81 5.93 -4.60 11.70
N ARG A 82 4.65 -4.33 11.43
CA ARG A 82 3.69 -5.35 10.97
C ARG A 82 4.08 -5.93 9.61
N ILE A 83 4.58 -5.12 8.69
CA ILE A 83 5.06 -5.58 7.38
C ILE A 83 6.29 -6.48 7.54
N VAL A 84 7.27 -6.05 8.34
CA VAL A 84 8.57 -6.74 8.45
C VAL A 84 8.51 -8.00 9.33
N SER A 85 7.70 -7.98 10.38
CA SER A 85 7.68 -9.03 11.41
C SER A 85 6.36 -9.79 11.53
N GLY A 86 5.31 -9.34 10.84
CA GLY A 86 4.00 -9.97 10.84
C GLY A 86 3.83 -11.05 9.77
N PRO A 87 2.68 -11.76 9.78
CA PRO A 87 2.33 -12.68 8.71
C PRO A 87 2.01 -11.93 7.41
N VAL A 88 2.12 -12.62 6.28
CA VAL A 88 1.62 -12.13 5.00
C VAL A 88 0.10 -12.28 4.97
N GLU A 89 -0.63 -11.17 4.93
CA GLU A 89 -2.08 -11.15 4.95
C GLU A 89 -2.66 -9.95 4.18
N SER A 90 -3.85 -10.11 3.59
CA SER A 90 -4.53 -9.05 2.83
C SER A 90 -5.01 -7.86 3.68
N GLY A 91 -5.05 -8.04 5.01
CA GLY A 91 -5.28 -6.95 5.98
C GLY A 91 -4.11 -5.97 6.08
N VAL A 92 -2.91 -6.37 5.65
CA VAL A 92 -1.72 -5.52 5.51
C VAL A 92 -1.14 -5.79 4.13
N PRO A 93 -1.68 -5.20 3.05
CA PRO A 93 -1.30 -5.56 1.68
C PRO A 93 0.22 -5.57 1.44
N ALA A 94 0.96 -4.58 1.96
CA ALA A 94 2.41 -4.47 1.81
C ALA A 94 3.21 -5.62 2.48
N SER A 95 2.60 -6.44 3.33
CA SER A 95 3.25 -7.63 3.90
C SER A 95 3.73 -8.62 2.82
N ILE A 96 3.03 -8.70 1.68
CA ILE A 96 3.44 -9.57 0.55
C ILE A 96 4.80 -9.18 -0.03
N LEU A 97 5.19 -7.91 0.08
CA LEU A 97 6.46 -7.42 -0.47
C LEU A 97 7.66 -8.13 0.16
N MET A 98 7.53 -8.62 1.42
CA MET A 98 8.57 -9.39 2.10
C MET A 98 8.89 -10.72 1.40
N LEU A 99 8.02 -11.21 0.52
CA LEU A 99 8.27 -12.40 -0.30
C LEU A 99 9.07 -12.10 -1.58
N HIS A 100 9.31 -10.82 -1.89
CA HIS A 100 10.03 -10.43 -3.09
C HIS A 100 11.54 -10.74 -2.92
N PRO A 101 12.20 -11.38 -3.91
CA PRO A 101 13.59 -11.83 -3.75
C PRO A 101 14.62 -10.69 -3.70
N ASP A 102 14.27 -9.48 -4.19
CA ASP A 102 15.14 -8.29 -4.16
C ASP A 102 14.33 -7.07 -3.69
N LEU A 103 14.13 -6.96 -2.38
CA LEU A 103 13.46 -5.84 -1.72
C LEU A 103 14.48 -5.03 -0.89
N LEU A 104 14.56 -3.74 -1.15
CA LEU A 104 15.26 -2.76 -0.33
C LEU A 104 14.24 -1.85 0.38
N ILE A 105 14.28 -1.84 1.71
CA ILE A 105 13.51 -0.89 2.53
C ILE A 105 14.46 0.19 3.04
N ILE A 106 14.14 1.45 2.74
CA ILE A 106 14.82 2.63 3.28
C ILE A 106 13.84 3.34 4.20
N ALA A 107 14.11 3.26 5.50
CA ALA A 107 13.31 3.90 6.53
C ALA A 107 14.14 4.94 7.29
N ASP A 108 13.51 6.05 7.70
CA ASP A 108 14.12 6.94 8.68
C ASP A 108 14.07 6.33 10.09
N ARG A 109 14.75 7.00 11.04
CA ARG A 109 14.85 6.54 12.42
C ARG A 109 13.47 6.42 13.11
N GLU A 110 12.57 7.35 12.82
CA GLU A 110 11.25 7.37 13.46
C GLU A 110 10.35 6.24 12.96
N ALA A 111 10.31 6.01 11.64
CA ALA A 111 9.58 4.89 11.06
C ALA A 111 10.19 3.53 11.48
N ALA A 112 11.50 3.47 11.72
CA ALA A 112 12.16 2.25 12.19
C ALA A 112 12.05 2.02 13.72
N ALA A 113 11.45 2.94 14.48
CA ALA A 113 11.53 2.95 15.95
C ALA A 113 10.92 1.72 16.64
N LEU A 114 10.05 0.97 15.97
CA LEU A 114 9.38 -0.24 16.49
C LEU A 114 9.88 -1.54 15.84
N LEU A 115 10.91 -1.48 14.99
CA LEU A 115 11.55 -2.68 14.47
C LEU A 115 12.31 -3.42 15.60
N PRO A 116 12.38 -4.76 15.56
CA PRO A 116 13.09 -5.56 16.57
C PRO A 116 14.61 -5.34 16.56
#